data_AF-A0A2J8KFI1-F1
#
_entry.id   AF-A0A2J8KFI1-F1
#
_cell.length_a   1.000
_cell.length_b   1.000
_cell.length_c   1.000
_cell.angle_alpha   90.00
_cell.angle_beta   90.00
_cell.angle_gamma   90.00
#
_symmetry.space_group_name_H-M   'P 1'
#
loop_
_entity.id
_entity.type
_entity.pdbx_description
1 polymer ?
#
loop_
_entity_poly.entity_id
_entity_poly.type
_entity_poly.pdbx_seq_one_letter_code
_entity_poly.pdbx_strand_id
1 'polypeptide(L)'
;MNLPVPDPILLTNSHDGLDGPTYKKRRLDECEEAFQGTKVFVMPNGMLKSNQQLVDIIEKVKPEIRLLIEKCNTVKMWVQLLIPRIEDGNNFGVSIQEETVAELRTVESEAASYLDQIS
;
A
#
# COMPACT_ATOMS: atom_id res chain seq x y z
N MET A 1 16.02 -4.95 -1.45
CA MET A 1 15.50 -6.28 -1.05
C MET A 1 16.41 -7.32 -1.66
N ASN A 2 16.84 -8.33 -0.90
CA ASN A 2 17.71 -9.42 -1.38
C ASN A 2 16.98 -10.76 -1.23
N LEU A 3 15.99 -11.02 -2.10
CA LEU A 3 15.37 -12.35 -2.16
C LEU A 3 16.14 -13.24 -3.13
N PRO A 4 16.53 -14.45 -2.70
CA PRO A 4 17.12 -15.41 -3.62
C PRO A 4 16.08 -15.87 -4.64
N VAL A 5 16.51 -15.93 -5.90
CA VAL A 5 15.82 -16.68 -6.95
C VAL A 5 16.46 -18.07 -6.94
N PRO A 6 15.69 -19.15 -6.73
CA PRO A 6 16.23 -20.49 -6.77
C PRO A 6 16.60 -20.86 -8.21
N ASP A 7 17.58 -21.73 -8.34
CA ASP A 7 17.98 -22.26 -9.64
C ASP A 7 16.83 -23.06 -10.28
N PRO A 8 16.71 -23.02 -11.62
CA PRO A 8 15.67 -23.77 -12.32
C PRO A 8 15.80 -25.27 -12.03
N ILE A 9 14.66 -25.91 -11.74
CA ILE A 9 14.61 -27.36 -11.53
C ILE A 9 14.90 -28.04 -12.87
N LEU A 10 16.09 -28.63 -12.99
CA LEU A 10 16.45 -29.46 -14.12
C LEU A 10 15.78 -30.83 -13.96
N LEU A 11 14.60 -31.00 -14.58
CA LEU A 11 13.96 -32.30 -14.68
C LEU A 11 14.78 -33.16 -15.66
N THR A 12 15.69 -33.98 -15.13
CA THR A 12 16.25 -35.08 -15.91
C THR A 12 15.17 -36.14 -16.03
N ASN A 13 14.74 -36.44 -17.26
CA ASN A 13 13.88 -37.60 -17.54
C ASN A 13 14.65 -38.87 -17.17
N SER A 14 14.67 -39.21 -15.88
CA SER A 14 15.11 -40.49 -15.35
C SER A 14 13.89 -41.40 -15.30
N HIS A 15 13.36 -41.71 -16.48
CA HIS A 15 12.64 -42.97 -16.64
C HIS A 15 13.71 -44.05 -16.76
N ASP A 16 14.18 -44.52 -15.59
CA ASP A 16 15.09 -45.65 -15.52
C ASP A 16 14.41 -46.89 -16.11
N GLY A 17 15.24 -47.70 -16.76
CA GLY A 17 14.86 -48.51 -17.91
C GLY A 17 13.85 -49.64 -17.64
N LEU A 18 12.93 -49.80 -18.59
CA LEU A 18 12.32 -51.08 -18.97
C LEU A 18 12.09 -51.09 -20.50
N ASP A 19 13.00 -51.78 -21.21
CA ASP A 19 12.95 -52.39 -22.56
C ASP A 19 12.16 -51.75 -23.74
N GLY A 20 12.87 -51.45 -24.84
CA GLY A 20 12.28 -51.32 -26.19
C GLY A 20 13.20 -50.66 -27.26
N PRO A 21 13.26 -51.18 -28.52
CA PRO A 21 14.36 -50.90 -29.45
C PRO A 21 14.22 -49.61 -30.27
N THR A 22 15.37 -48.94 -30.45
CA THR A 22 15.78 -48.00 -31.52
C THR A 22 14.69 -47.26 -32.33
N TYR A 23 14.55 -45.97 -32.08
CA TYR A 23 14.14 -44.99 -33.10
C TYR A 23 15.13 -43.83 -33.19
N LYS A 24 15.42 -43.46 -34.44
CA LYS A 24 16.47 -42.55 -34.91
C LYS A 24 16.62 -41.28 -34.04
N LYS A 25 17.81 -41.09 -33.43
CA LYS A 25 18.23 -39.80 -32.86
C LYS A 25 18.31 -38.77 -33.99
N ARG A 26 17.26 -37.96 -34.13
CA ARG A 26 17.34 -36.68 -34.84
C ARG A 26 18.18 -35.78 -33.93
N ARG A 27 19.34 -35.30 -34.40
CA ARG A 27 20.12 -34.28 -33.66
C ARG A 27 19.19 -33.09 -33.46
N LEU A 28 18.84 -32.80 -32.20
CA LEU A 28 18.43 -31.45 -31.84
C LEU A 28 19.72 -30.62 -31.86
N ASP A 29 19.73 -29.55 -32.66
CA ASP A 29 20.68 -28.46 -32.48
C ASP A 29 20.61 -28.01 -31.03
N GLU A 30 21.78 -27.90 -30.38
CA GLU A 30 21.95 -27.25 -29.09
C GLU A 30 21.65 -25.76 -29.26
N CYS A 31 20.37 -25.43 -29.34
CA CYS A 31 19.93 -24.07 -29.11
C CYS A 31 20.05 -23.84 -27.60
N GLU A 32 21.18 -23.30 -27.15
CA GLU A 32 21.42 -22.79 -25.80
C GLU A 32 20.53 -21.57 -25.48
N GLU A 33 19.28 -21.56 -25.93
CA GLU A 33 18.29 -20.69 -25.31
C GLU A 33 17.91 -21.35 -23.99
N ALA A 34 18.67 -21.00 -22.95
CA ALA A 34 18.33 -21.29 -21.58
C ALA A 34 16.86 -20.92 -21.36
N PHE A 35 15.99 -21.93 -21.36
CA PHE A 35 14.58 -21.80 -21.01
C PHE A 35 14.53 -21.42 -19.52
N GLN A 36 14.79 -20.15 -19.22
CA GLN A 36 14.54 -19.59 -17.91
C GLN A 36 13.03 -19.57 -17.75
N GLY A 37 12.49 -20.61 -17.11
CA GLY A 37 11.12 -20.59 -16.61
C GLY A 37 10.86 -19.34 -15.76
N THR A 38 9.60 -19.10 -15.40
CA THR A 38 9.23 -17.95 -14.57
C THR A 38 10.05 -17.92 -13.29
N LYS A 39 10.79 -16.83 -13.05
CA LYS A 39 11.57 -16.64 -11.82
C LYS A 39 10.61 -16.60 -10.63
N VAL A 40 10.64 -17.64 -9.81
CA VAL A 40 9.87 -17.72 -8.56
C VAL A 40 10.77 -17.23 -7.43
N PHE A 41 10.33 -16.28 -6.63
CA PHE A 41 11.07 -15.89 -5.43
C PHE A 41 10.75 -16.84 -4.28
N VAL A 42 11.77 -17.24 -3.53
CA VAL A 42 11.60 -18.07 -2.33
C VAL A 42 11.92 -17.26 -1.08
N MET A 43 11.19 -17.55 0.00
CA MET A 43 11.41 -16.96 1.33
C MET A 43 11.94 -18.04 2.29
N PRO A 44 13.19 -18.51 2.11
CA PRO A 44 13.73 -19.63 2.87
C PRO A 44 13.90 -19.30 4.37
N ASN A 45 14.00 -18.01 4.71
CA ASN A 45 14.18 -17.52 6.08
C ASN A 45 12.88 -16.99 6.71
N GLY A 46 11.72 -17.32 6.14
CA GLY A 46 10.42 -16.82 6.60
C GLY A 46 10.04 -15.44 6.05
N MET A 47 9.07 -14.79 6.70
CA MET A 47 8.48 -13.53 6.24
C MET A 47 9.51 -12.39 6.20
N LEU A 48 9.43 -11.56 5.17
CA LEU A 48 10.23 -10.35 5.08
C LEU A 48 9.82 -9.36 6.17
N LYS A 49 10.81 -8.79 6.86
CA LYS A 49 10.57 -7.73 7.83
C LYS A 49 10.29 -6.41 7.11
N SER A 50 9.36 -5.64 7.68
CA SER A 50 9.13 -4.24 7.31
C SER A 50 10.35 -3.37 7.63
N ASN A 51 10.43 -2.20 7.00
CA ASN A 51 11.46 -1.21 7.36
C ASN A 51 11.16 -0.63 8.75
N GLN A 52 11.96 -1.01 9.75
CA GLN A 52 11.71 -0.63 11.15
C GLN A 52 11.74 0.89 11.38
N GLN A 53 12.60 1.63 10.67
CA GLN A 53 12.65 3.09 10.80
C GLN A 53 11.34 3.74 10.36
N LEU A 54 10.72 3.22 9.29
CA LEU A 54 9.41 3.71 8.84
C LEU A 54 8.31 3.32 9.81
N VAL A 55 8.34 2.11 10.36
CA VAL A 55 7.39 1.66 11.40
C VAL A 55 7.43 2.62 12.60
N ASP A 56 8.61 2.92 13.13
CA ASP A 56 8.78 3.79 14.30
C ASP A 56 8.26 5.23 14.05
N ILE A 57 8.38 5.73 12.81
CA ILE A 57 7.85 7.04 12.41
C ILE A 57 6.32 6.98 12.30
N ILE A 58 5.78 5.95 11.66
CA ILE A 58 4.33 5.76 11.48
C ILE A 58 3.63 5.64 12.83
N GLU A 59 4.21 4.91 13.78
CA GLU A 59 3.66 4.75 15.14
C GLU A 59 3.52 6.09 15.88
N LYS A 60 4.38 7.08 15.57
CA LYS A 60 4.29 8.43 16.13
C LYS A 60 3.34 9.34 15.35
N VAL A 61 3.37 9.30 14.02
CA VAL A 61 2.59 10.20 13.16
C VAL A 61 1.09 9.83 13.15
N LYS A 62 0.77 8.54 13.14
CA LYS A 62 -0.62 8.05 13.06
C LYS A 62 -1.52 8.57 14.20
N PRO A 63 -1.13 8.55 15.49
CA PRO A 63 -1.97 9.11 16.55
C PRO A 63 -2.12 10.63 16.45
N GLU A 64 -1.09 11.37 16.02
CA GLU A 64 -1.17 12.83 15.84
C GLU A 64 -2.17 13.22 14.75
N ILE A 65 -2.20 12.49 13.63
CA ILE A 65 -3.19 12.71 12.56
C ILE A 65 -4.62 12.45 13.08
N ARG A 66 -4.83 11.38 13.87
CA ARG A 66 -6.15 11.10 14.46
C ARG A 66 -6.59 12.18 15.42
N LEU A 67 -5.67 12.67 16.25
CA LEU A 67 -5.93 13.77 17.17
C LEU A 67 -6.30 15.04 16.40
N LEU A 68 -5.59 15.36 15.32
CA LEU A 68 -5.92 16.50 14.46
C LEU A 68 -7.35 16.40 13.93
N ILE A 69 -7.75 15.25 13.39
CA ILE A 69 -9.12 15.00 12.89
C ILE A 69 -10.17 15.21 13.99
N GLU A 70 -9.92 14.69 15.19
CA GLU A 70 -10.83 14.84 16.34
C GLU A 70 -10.96 16.31 16.78
N LYS A 71 -9.85 17.05 16.82
CA LYS A 71 -9.83 18.47 17.18
C LYS A 71 -10.51 19.32 16.13
N CYS A 72 -10.25 19.09 14.84
CA CYS A 72 -10.97 19.75 13.74
C CYS A 72 -12.48 19.52 13.86
N ASN A 73 -12.91 18.29 14.12
CA ASN A 73 -14.33 17.97 14.33
C ASN A 73 -14.93 18.70 15.52
N THR A 74 -14.21 18.76 16.64
CA THR A 74 -14.64 19.48 17.85
C THR A 74 -14.85 20.97 17.58
N VAL A 75 -13.87 21.62 16.96
CA VAL A 75 -13.94 23.06 16.65
C VAL A 75 -15.02 23.34 15.60
N LYS A 76 -15.11 22.51 14.54
CA LYS A 76 -16.13 22.62 13.50
C LYS A 76 -17.54 22.56 14.09
N MET A 77 -17.81 21.59 14.97
CA MET A 77 -19.09 21.48 15.69
C MET A 77 -19.36 22.73 16.54
N TRP A 78 -18.36 23.19 17.29
CA TRP A 78 -18.50 24.38 18.13
C TRP A 78 -18.88 25.63 17.32
N VAL A 79 -18.20 25.88 16.19
CA VAL A 79 -18.52 27.01 15.30
C VAL A 79 -19.92 26.84 14.71
N GLN A 80 -20.27 25.63 14.23
CA GLN A 80 -21.60 25.35 13.66
C GLN A 80 -22.75 25.62 14.65
N LEU A 81 -22.55 25.32 15.94
CA LEU A 81 -23.55 25.59 16.99
C LEU A 81 -23.71 27.09 17.30
N LEU A 82 -22.72 27.91 16.94
CA LEU A 82 -22.76 29.37 17.10
C LEU A 82 -23.34 30.11 15.89
N ILE A 83 -23.63 29.41 14.79
CA ILE A 83 -24.27 30.02 13.61
C ILE A 83 -25.73 30.37 13.98
N PRO A 84 -26.14 31.64 13.90
CA PRO A 84 -27.49 32.07 14.24
C PRO A 84 -28.52 31.61 13.20
N ARG A 85 -29.80 31.78 13.49
CA ARG A 85 -30.86 31.61 12.49
C ARG A 85 -30.66 32.62 11.36
N ILE A 86 -31.06 32.23 10.16
CA ILE A 86 -31.00 33.10 8.99
C ILE A 86 -31.94 34.30 9.22
N GLU A 87 -31.39 35.50 9.13
CA GLU A 87 -32.11 36.78 9.24
C GLU A 87 -31.80 37.65 8.00
N ASP A 88 -32.69 38.59 7.69
CA ASP A 88 -32.49 39.54 6.59
C ASP A 88 -31.49 40.64 7.00
N GLY A 89 -30.25 40.51 6.53
CA GLY A 89 -29.16 41.46 6.78
C GLY A 89 -28.21 41.03 7.91
N ASN A 90 -27.14 41.81 8.12
CA ASN A 90 -26.11 41.56 9.14
C ASN A 90 -25.39 40.19 9.06
N ASN A 91 -25.28 39.63 7.86
CA ASN A 91 -24.72 38.29 7.63
C ASN A 91 -23.18 38.24 7.51
N PHE A 92 -22.49 39.37 7.69
CA PHE A 92 -21.02 39.40 7.55
C PHE A 92 -20.32 38.49 8.57
N GLY A 93 -20.75 38.52 9.84
CA GLY A 93 -20.19 37.63 10.86
C GLY A 93 -20.47 36.16 10.55
N VAL A 94 -21.64 35.86 9.97
CA VAL A 94 -22.05 34.51 9.57
C VAL A 94 -21.18 34.00 8.41
N SER A 95 -20.89 34.81 7.40
CA SER A 95 -20.03 34.38 6.28
C SER A 95 -18.61 34.03 6.74
N ILE A 96 -18.07 34.74 7.74
CA ILE A 96 -16.77 34.40 8.33
C ILE A 96 -16.82 33.07 9.10
N GLN A 97 -17.92 32.80 9.82
CA GLN A 97 -18.13 31.51 10.47
C GLN A 97 -18.22 30.37 9.45
N GLU A 98 -18.94 30.57 8.34
CA GLU A 98 -19.07 29.59 7.25
C GLU A 98 -17.73 29.30 6.57
N GLU A 99 -16.94 30.33 6.28
CA GLU A 99 -15.58 30.18 5.73
C GLU A 99 -14.66 29.41 6.69
N THR A 100 -14.72 29.71 7.98
CA THR A 100 -13.97 28.99 9.01
C THR A 100 -14.35 27.50 9.05
N VAL A 101 -15.65 27.18 8.95
CA VAL A 101 -16.14 25.79 8.89
C VAL A 101 -15.67 25.09 7.62
N ALA A 102 -15.63 25.78 6.49
CA ALA A 102 -15.12 25.24 5.22
C ALA A 102 -13.63 24.90 5.33
N GLU A 103 -12.82 25.78 5.91
CA GLU A 103 -11.39 25.55 6.12
C GLU A 103 -11.14 24.33 7.04
N LEU A 104 -11.89 24.23 8.14
CA LEU A 104 -11.81 23.08 9.04
C LEU A 104 -12.14 21.75 8.34
N ARG A 105 -13.08 21.75 7.38
CA ARG A 105 -13.40 20.56 6.57
C ARG A 105 -12.25 20.20 5.62
N THR A 106 -11.60 21.18 5.01
CA THR A 106 -10.44 20.95 4.15
C THR A 106 -9.31 20.28 4.93
N VAL A 107 -8.93 20.85 6.07
CA VAL A 107 -7.86 20.29 6.94
C VAL A 107 -8.20 18.87 7.40
N GLU A 108 -9.44 18.62 7.81
CA GLU A 108 -9.89 17.27 8.19
C GLU A 108 -9.78 16.28 7.04
N SER A 109 -10.19 16.66 5.83
CA SER A 109 -10.14 15.81 4.64
C SER A 109 -8.71 15.49 4.23
N GLU A 110 -7.79 16.46 4.30
CA GLU A 110 -6.37 16.25 4.03
C GLU A 110 -5.75 15.30 5.07
N ALA A 111 -6.05 15.51 6.36
CA ALA A 111 -5.59 14.64 7.43
C ALA A 111 -6.10 13.19 7.26
N ALA A 112 -7.36 13.02 6.87
CA ALA A 112 -7.93 11.71 6.54
C ALA A 112 -7.21 11.06 5.35
N SER A 113 -6.91 11.82 4.31
CA SER A 113 -6.13 11.31 3.16
C SER A 113 -4.72 10.85 3.57
N TYR A 114 -4.04 11.57 4.45
CA TYR A 114 -2.74 11.14 4.97
C TYR A 114 -2.85 9.83 5.77
N LEU A 115 -3.93 9.65 6.54
CA LEU A 115 -4.17 8.42 7.26
C LEU A 115 -4.38 7.22 6.33
N ASP A 116 -5.12 7.42 5.24
CA ASP A 116 -5.36 6.39 4.21
C ASP A 116 -4.08 6.02 3.46
N GLN A 117 -3.22 7.00 3.16
CA GLN A 117 -1.93 6.76 2.49
C GLN A 117 -0.95 5.94 3.34
N ILE A 118 -1.07 6.00 4.66
CA ILE A 118 -0.18 5.31 5.61
C ILE A 118 -0.76 3.95 6.07
N SER A 119 -2.06 3.71 5.87
CA SER A 119 -2.76 2.54 6.44
C SER A 119 -2.72 1.29 5.59
#